data_AF-A0A914MGD7-F1
#
_entry.id   AF-A0A914MGD7-F1
#
_cell.length_a   1.000
_cell.length_b   1.000
_cell.length_c   1.000
_cell.angle_alpha   90.00
_cell.angle_beta   90.00
_cell.angle_gamma   90.00
#
_symmetry.space_group_name_H-M   'P 1'
#
loop_
_entity.id
_entity.type
_entity.pdbx_description
1 polymer ?
#
loop_
_entity_poly.entity_id
_entity_poly.type
_entity_poly.pdbx_seq_one_letter_code
_entity_poly.pdbx_strand_id
1 'polypeptide(L)'
;MAERIFWGCIIAICVLMSIITTEWMFNDYLEHQTATLITIEQRQRNQGERGLPMPVLVICPKNPDALKYNLILKDINRRLPRMDRVTIGRLISFAIAGAGFSNVGQFMRRRIIENISDHQTQHLYSLFRRWRGYRSLSEFYDTLFDKYGYTCKDFIPKMFIWI
;
A
#
# COMPACT_ATOMS: atom_id res chain seq x y z
N MET A 1 -62.95 40.95 38.92
CA MET A 1 -62.57 40.94 37.50
C MET A 1 -61.07 40.84 37.28
N ALA A 2 -60.25 41.64 37.99
CA ALA A 2 -58.78 41.61 37.86
C ALA A 2 -58.13 40.22 38.08
N GLU A 3 -58.60 39.44 39.06
CA GLU A 3 -58.07 38.09 39.33
C GLU A 3 -58.26 37.11 38.17
N ARG A 4 -59.43 37.13 37.51
CA ARG A 4 -59.71 36.25 36.37
C ARG A 4 -58.87 36.61 35.14
N ILE A 5 -58.54 37.89 34.98
CA ILE A 5 -57.67 38.38 33.90
C ILE A 5 -56.22 37.96 34.18
N PHE A 6 -55.76 38.09 35.43
CA PHE A 6 -54.41 37.65 35.83
C PHE A 6 -54.19 36.16 35.57
N TRP A 7 -55.11 35.30 36.02
CA TRP A 7 -55.03 33.86 35.74
C TRP A 7 -55.17 33.53 34.25
N GLY A 8 -56.00 34.27 33.51
CA GLY A 8 -56.10 34.14 32.06
C GLY A 8 -54.79 34.42 31.34
N CYS A 9 -54.07 35.47 31.75
CA CYS A 9 -52.74 35.79 31.21
C CYS A 9 -51.71 34.71 31.51
N ILE A 10 -51.70 34.16 32.73
CA ILE A 10 -50.79 33.07 33.11
C ILE A 10 -51.03 31.84 32.23
N ILE A 11 -52.30 31.44 32.07
CA ILE A 11 -52.65 30.27 31.25
C ILE A 11 -52.24 30.51 29.79
N ALA A 12 -52.48 31.72 29.25
CA ALA A 12 -52.09 32.07 27.89
C ALA A 12 -50.56 31.97 27.69
N ILE A 13 -49.77 32.45 28.65
CA ILE A 13 -48.30 32.35 28.59
C ILE A 13 -47.86 30.89 28.65
N CYS A 14 -48.46 30.08 29.53
CA CYS A 14 -48.15 28.65 29.61
C CYS A 14 -48.43 27.92 28.29
N VAL A 15 -49.58 28.19 27.65
CA VAL A 15 -49.94 27.57 26.35
C VAL A 15 -48.95 27.98 25.26
N LEU A 16 -48.59 29.27 25.17
CA LEU A 16 -47.63 29.74 24.18
C LEU A 16 -46.25 29.10 24.37
N MET A 17 -45.77 28.98 25.62
CA MET A 17 -44.51 28.31 25.93
C MET A 17 -44.55 26.83 25.53
N SER A 18 -45.65 26.13 25.81
CA SER A 18 -45.80 24.73 25.40
C SER A 18 -45.72 24.53 23.88
N ILE A 19 -46.35 25.41 23.10
CA ILE A 19 -46.30 25.36 21.62
C ILE A 19 -44.85 25.55 21.14
N ILE A 20 -44.17 26.60 21.60
CA ILE A 20 -42.79 26.91 21.19
C ILE A 20 -41.83 25.75 21.50
N THR A 21 -41.91 25.18 22.71
CA THR A 21 -41.04 24.06 23.10
C THR A 21 -41.28 22.80 22.28
N THR A 22 -42.54 22.56 21.87
CA THR A 22 -42.90 21.40 21.05
C THR A 22 -42.37 21.55 19.63
N GLU A 23 -42.47 22.74 19.04
CA GLU A 23 -41.88 23.02 17.71
C GLU A 23 -40.36 22.87 17.71
N TRP A 24 -39.69 23.34 18.77
CA TRP A 24 -38.24 23.19 18.92
C TRP A 24 -37.82 21.72 19.01
N MET A 25 -38.50 20.93 19.85
CA MET A 25 -38.21 19.51 20.00
C MET A 25 -38.48 18.74 18.69
N PHE A 26 -39.53 19.09 17.97
CA PHE A 26 -39.87 18.44 16.71
C PHE A 26 -38.86 18.73 15.61
N ASN A 27 -38.40 19.98 15.50
CA ASN A 27 -37.33 20.34 14.57
C ASN A 27 -36.02 19.64 14.89
N ASP A 28 -35.64 19.57 16.16
CA ASP A 28 -34.41 18.86 16.58
C ASP A 28 -34.49 17.36 16.28
N TYR A 29 -35.67 16.74 16.47
CA TYR A 29 -35.91 15.35 16.12
C TYR A 29 -35.85 15.10 14.60
N LEU A 30 -36.33 16.03 13.78
CA LEU A 30 -36.26 15.93 12.32
C LEU A 30 -34.85 16.17 11.77
N GLU A 31 -34.08 17.06 12.38
CA GLU A 31 -32.74 17.44 11.91
C GLU A 31 -31.68 16.42 12.37
N HIS A 32 -31.85 15.83 13.55
CA HIS A 32 -30.92 14.85 14.14
C HIS A 32 -31.52 13.44 14.26
N GLN A 33 -32.09 12.91 13.17
CA GLN A 33 -32.83 11.63 13.14
C GLN A 33 -32.03 10.37 13.52
N THR A 34 -30.70 10.43 13.56
CA THR A 34 -29.89 9.23 13.78
C THR A 34 -28.76 9.48 14.76
N ALA A 35 -28.88 8.92 15.96
CA ALA A 35 -27.76 8.71 16.86
C ALA A 35 -27.13 7.35 16.56
N THR A 36 -25.87 7.32 16.15
CA THR A 36 -25.13 6.06 15.97
C THR A 36 -24.61 5.58 17.32
N LEU A 37 -25.15 4.47 17.83
CA LEU A 37 -24.56 3.77 18.95
C LEU A 37 -23.46 2.84 18.43
N ILE A 38 -22.21 3.11 18.80
CA ILE A 38 -21.07 2.22 18.51
C ILE A 38 -20.81 1.39 19.76
N THR A 39 -21.18 0.11 19.72
CA THR A 39 -20.81 -0.86 20.76
C THR A 39 -19.62 -1.71 20.27
N ILE A 40 -18.55 -1.74 21.07
CA ILE A 40 -17.37 -2.57 20.79
C ILE A 40 -17.50 -3.85 21.61
N GLU A 41 -18.04 -4.89 20.98
CA GLU A 41 -18.16 -6.22 21.59
C GLU A 41 -16.86 -7.02 21.38
N GLN A 42 -16.17 -7.36 22.47
CA GLN A 42 -15.02 -8.27 22.42
C GLN A 42 -15.51 -9.73 22.39
N ARG A 43 -15.74 -10.30 21.19
CA ARG A 43 -15.94 -11.76 21.07
C ARG A 43 -14.66 -12.49 21.49
N GLN A 44 -14.65 -13.05 22.70
CA GLN A 44 -13.57 -13.92 23.17
C GLN A 44 -13.56 -15.23 22.38
N ARG A 45 -12.34 -15.63 21.97
CA ARG A 45 -12.02 -16.81 21.16
C ARG A 45 -12.53 -18.16 21.73
N ASN A 46 -12.93 -18.20 23.00
CA ASN A 46 -13.21 -19.44 23.73
C ASN A 46 -14.70 -19.76 23.89
N GLN A 47 -15.60 -18.92 23.37
CA GLN A 47 -17.04 -19.11 23.56
C GLN A 47 -17.68 -19.67 22.29
N GLY A 48 -17.53 -20.99 22.07
CA GLY A 48 -18.44 -21.91 21.35
C GLY A 48 -18.97 -21.60 19.94
N GLU A 49 -18.79 -20.40 19.40
CA GLU A 49 -19.43 -19.92 18.20
C GLU A 49 -18.37 -19.31 17.29
N ARG A 50 -18.27 -19.90 16.09
CA ARG A 50 -17.40 -19.55 14.96
C ARG A 50 -16.85 -18.12 15.08
N GLY A 51 -15.55 -18.02 15.34
CA GLY A 51 -14.83 -16.74 15.43
C GLY A 51 -15.01 -15.89 14.16
N LEU A 52 -14.63 -14.62 14.23
CA LEU A 52 -14.75 -13.72 13.09
C LEU A 52 -14.05 -14.32 11.86
N PRO A 53 -14.67 -14.25 10.66
CA PRO A 53 -14.01 -14.72 9.45
C PRO A 53 -12.73 -13.89 9.25
N MET A 54 -11.63 -14.59 8.94
CA MET A 54 -10.37 -13.93 8.64
C MET A 54 -10.55 -13.05 7.41
N PRO A 55 -10.16 -11.76 7.45
CA PRO A 55 -10.22 -10.92 6.26
C PRO A 55 -9.26 -11.47 5.20
N VAL A 56 -9.61 -11.23 3.94
CA VAL A 56 -8.72 -11.54 2.82
C VAL A 56 -7.50 -10.65 2.91
N LEU A 57 -6.32 -11.26 3.09
CA LEU A 57 -5.04 -10.57 3.09
C LEU A 57 -4.45 -10.61 1.68
N VAL A 58 -4.35 -9.45 1.03
CA VAL A 58 -3.66 -9.32 -0.27
C VAL A 58 -2.31 -8.67 -0.05
N ILE A 59 -1.24 -9.46 -0.18
CA ILE A 59 0.14 -8.97 -0.13
C ILE A 59 0.64 -8.85 -1.57
N CYS A 60 0.84 -7.61 -2.04
CA CYS A 60 1.56 -7.33 -3.28
C CYS A 60 2.90 -6.65 -2.92
N PRO A 61 4.04 -7.22 -3.31
CA PRO A 61 5.33 -6.60 -3.03
C PRO A 61 5.47 -5.32 -3.88
N LYS A 62 5.99 -4.24 -3.29
CA LYS A 62 6.12 -2.91 -3.93
C LYS A 62 7.07 -2.95 -5.12
N ASN A 63 8.12 -3.76 -5.03
CA ASN A 63 8.97 -4.14 -6.14
C ASN A 63 8.74 -5.64 -6.39
N PRO A 64 8.70 -6.09 -7.65
CA PRO A 64 8.54 -7.50 -7.95
C PRO A 64 9.76 -8.28 -7.44
N ASP A 65 9.55 -9.06 -6.38
CA ASP A 65 10.56 -9.95 -5.78
C ASP A 65 11.00 -11.06 -6.75
N ALA A 66 10.25 -11.26 -7.83
CA ALA A 66 10.61 -12.13 -8.93
C ALA A 66 10.61 -11.35 -10.25
N LEU A 67 11.65 -11.60 -11.05
CA LEU A 67 11.80 -11.05 -12.39
C LEU A 67 11.72 -12.16 -13.44
N LYS A 68 11.16 -11.83 -14.60
CA LYS A 68 11.12 -12.67 -15.81
C LYS A 68 12.52 -12.76 -16.42
N TYR A 69 13.35 -13.63 -15.86
CA TYR A 69 14.78 -13.78 -16.18
C TYR A 69 15.06 -13.93 -17.69
N ASN A 70 14.19 -14.63 -18.42
CA ASN A 70 14.31 -14.82 -19.87
C ASN A 70 14.29 -13.50 -20.66
N LEU A 71 13.46 -12.53 -20.25
CA LEU A 71 13.35 -11.23 -20.90
C LEU A 71 14.58 -10.36 -20.62
N ILE A 72 15.08 -10.41 -19.38
CA ILE A 72 16.29 -9.72 -18.96
C ILE A 72 17.51 -10.25 -19.72
N LEU A 73 17.66 -11.58 -19.79
CA LEU A 73 18.70 -12.24 -20.58
C LEU A 73 18.70 -11.76 -22.04
N LYS A 74 17.53 -11.67 -22.67
CA LYS A 74 17.40 -11.22 -24.05
C LYS A 74 17.82 -9.76 -24.22
N ASP A 75 17.47 -8.89 -23.27
CA ASP A 75 17.88 -7.48 -23.28
C ASP A 75 19.39 -7.31 -23.05
N ILE A 76 19.96 -8.06 -22.10
CA ILE A 76 21.41 -8.08 -21.85
C ILE A 76 22.16 -8.56 -23.09
N ASN A 77 21.76 -9.70 -23.68
CA ASN A 77 22.41 -10.25 -24.87
C ASN A 77 22.36 -9.31 -26.07
N ARG A 78 21.32 -8.47 -26.19
CA ARG A 78 21.21 -7.46 -27.24
C ARG A 78 22.24 -6.33 -27.07
N ARG A 79 22.55 -5.94 -25.84
CA ARG A 79 23.44 -4.81 -25.53
C ARG A 79 24.89 -5.23 -25.26
N LEU A 80 25.07 -6.44 -24.76
CA LEU A 80 26.34 -7.04 -24.36
C LEU A 80 26.42 -8.46 -24.95
N PRO A 81 26.74 -8.58 -26.25
CA PRO A 81 26.82 -9.88 -26.91
C PRO A 81 28.01 -10.68 -26.37
N ARG A 82 27.89 -12.02 -26.40
CA ARG A 82 28.96 -12.98 -26.05
C ARG A 82 29.43 -12.95 -24.59
N MET A 83 28.51 -12.75 -23.63
CA MET A 83 28.82 -12.96 -22.22
C MET A 83 28.40 -14.36 -21.76
N ASP A 84 29.17 -14.91 -20.81
CA ASP A 84 28.81 -16.15 -20.15
C ASP A 84 27.58 -15.94 -19.22
N ARG A 85 26.84 -17.02 -18.95
CA ARG A 85 25.63 -16.97 -18.12
C ARG A 85 25.90 -16.65 -16.65
N VAL A 86 27.08 -17.00 -16.12
CA VAL A 86 27.50 -16.75 -14.73
C VAL A 86 27.73 -15.25 -14.52
N THR A 87 28.44 -14.59 -15.43
CA THR A 87 28.71 -13.16 -15.46
C THR A 87 27.41 -12.37 -15.67
N ILE A 88 26.50 -12.84 -16.52
CA ILE A 88 25.15 -12.26 -16.65
C ILE A 88 24.38 -12.36 -15.33
N GLY A 89 24.39 -13.52 -14.68
CA GLY A 89 23.75 -13.71 -13.37
C GLY A 89 24.30 -12.75 -12.32
N ARG A 90 25.63 -12.62 -12.24
CA ARG A 90 26.30 -11.66 -11.33
C ARG A 90 25.93 -10.21 -11.65
N LEU A 91 25.82 -9.86 -12.93
CA LEU A 91 25.42 -8.51 -13.36
C LEU A 91 23.98 -8.19 -12.96
N ILE A 92 23.06 -9.16 -13.08
CA ILE A 92 21.67 -9.00 -12.67
C ILE A 92 21.58 -8.85 -11.15
N SER A 93 22.26 -9.71 -10.39
CA SER A 93 22.33 -9.59 -8.92
C SER A 93 22.92 -8.26 -8.48
N PHE A 94 23.97 -7.79 -9.17
CA PHE A 94 24.59 -6.49 -8.92
C PHE A 94 23.59 -5.33 -9.15
N ALA A 95 22.81 -5.39 -10.23
CA ALA A 95 21.78 -4.39 -10.52
C ALA A 95 20.66 -4.39 -9.48
N ILE A 96 20.13 -5.56 -9.10
CA ILE A 96 19.06 -5.68 -8.09
C ILE A 96 19.54 -5.18 -6.73
N ALA A 97 20.76 -5.57 -6.32
CA ALA A 97 21.37 -5.07 -5.09
C ALA A 97 21.52 -3.53 -5.11
N GLY A 98 21.68 -2.94 -6.29
CA GLY A 98 21.74 -1.49 -6.47
C GLY A 98 20.38 -0.77 -6.45
N ALA A 99 19.25 -1.46 -6.63
CA ALA A 99 17.94 -0.82 -6.67
C ALA A 99 17.49 -0.24 -5.32
N GLY A 100 17.97 -0.82 -4.22
CA GLY A 100 17.61 -0.44 -2.84
C GLY A 100 18.44 0.69 -2.24
N PHE A 101 19.49 1.16 -2.91
CA PHE A 101 20.39 2.17 -2.35
C PHE A 101 20.54 3.34 -3.34
N SER A 102 19.99 4.51 -3.03
CA SER A 102 20.22 5.72 -3.83
C SER A 102 21.70 6.09 -3.98
N ASN A 103 22.55 5.57 -3.09
CA ASN A 103 24.00 5.74 -3.05
C ASN A 103 24.79 4.43 -3.25
N VAL A 104 24.33 3.54 -4.15
CA VAL A 104 25.01 2.25 -4.45
C VAL A 104 26.51 2.42 -4.64
N GLY A 105 26.95 3.43 -5.39
CA GLY A 105 28.37 3.61 -5.71
C GLY A 105 29.27 3.83 -4.48
N GLN A 106 28.75 4.41 -3.41
CA GLN A 106 29.49 4.67 -2.16
C GLN A 106 29.21 3.60 -1.09
N PHE A 107 27.98 3.06 -1.04
CA PHE A 107 27.56 2.03 -0.08
C PHE A 107 28.02 0.62 -0.47
N MET A 108 27.90 0.23 -1.76
CA MET A 108 28.53 -1.02 -2.25
C MET A 108 30.02 -1.00 -1.98
N ARG A 109 30.67 0.16 -2.19
CA ARG A 109 32.12 0.33 -1.93
C ARG A 109 32.51 0.09 -0.47
N ARG A 110 31.57 0.21 0.48
CA ARG A 110 31.85 0.17 1.93
C ARG A 110 31.37 -1.08 2.67
N ARG A 111 30.32 -1.79 2.24
CA ARG A 111 29.68 -2.82 3.09
C ARG A 111 29.40 -4.19 2.47
N ILE A 112 29.34 -4.31 1.14
CA ILE A 112 29.23 -5.63 0.48
C ILE A 112 30.65 -6.18 0.15
N ILE A 113 31.65 -5.30 0.17
CA ILE A 113 33.06 -5.56 -0.18
C ILE A 113 33.90 -5.68 1.10
N GLU A 114 33.66 -6.70 1.90
CA GLU A 114 34.73 -7.21 2.79
C GLU A 114 35.37 -8.48 2.21
N ASN A 115 34.77 -9.09 1.17
CA ASN A 115 35.22 -10.36 0.58
C ASN A 115 35.24 -10.44 -0.96
N ILE A 116 34.97 -9.34 -1.68
CA ILE A 116 35.04 -9.29 -3.16
C ILE A 116 36.24 -8.42 -3.57
N SER A 117 37.06 -8.88 -4.52
CA SER A 117 38.18 -8.08 -5.01
C SER A 117 37.68 -6.84 -5.77
N ASP A 118 38.27 -5.68 -5.50
CA ASP A 118 37.90 -4.38 -6.09
C ASP A 118 37.78 -4.42 -7.63
N HIS A 119 38.60 -5.25 -8.27
CA HIS A 119 38.61 -5.42 -9.72
C HIS A 119 37.30 -6.05 -10.27
N GLN A 120 36.70 -7.01 -9.55
CA GLN A 120 35.46 -7.65 -9.97
C GLN A 120 34.27 -6.69 -9.89
N THR A 121 34.23 -5.86 -8.84
CA THR A 121 33.20 -4.82 -8.68
C THR A 121 33.30 -3.75 -9.76
N GLN A 122 34.51 -3.29 -10.08
CA GLN A 122 34.72 -2.33 -11.17
C GLN A 122 34.32 -2.91 -12.53
N HIS A 123 34.61 -4.20 -12.76
CA HIS A 123 34.17 -4.88 -13.97
C HIS A 123 32.64 -4.98 -14.06
N LEU A 124 31.96 -5.38 -12.99
CA LEU A 124 30.49 -5.44 -12.98
C LEU A 124 29.85 -4.06 -13.14
N TYR A 125 30.45 -3.03 -12.54
CA TYR A 125 29.99 -1.65 -12.70
C TYR A 125 30.13 -1.16 -14.15
N SER A 126 31.24 -1.48 -14.82
CA SER A 126 31.43 -1.11 -16.23
C SER A 126 30.42 -1.82 -17.15
N LEU A 127 30.15 -3.11 -16.89
CA LEU A 127 29.11 -3.87 -17.59
C LEU A 127 27.72 -3.29 -17.33
N PHE A 128 27.41 -2.95 -16.07
CA PHE A 128 26.15 -2.33 -15.69
C PHE A 128 25.92 -1.00 -16.41
N ARG A 129 26.95 -0.14 -16.49
CA ARG A 129 26.85 1.13 -17.22
C ARG A 129 26.53 0.90 -18.71
N ARG A 130 27.14 -0.10 -19.34
CA ARG A 130 26.89 -0.45 -20.74
C ARG A 130 25.49 -1.05 -20.93
N TRP A 131 25.04 -1.90 -20.02
CA TRP A 131 23.70 -2.47 -20.04
C TRP A 131 22.61 -1.39 -19.84
N ARG A 132 22.81 -0.48 -18.88
CA ARG A 132 21.93 0.68 -18.66
C ARG A 132 21.81 1.54 -19.93
N GLY A 133 22.95 1.82 -20.57
CA GLY A 133 23.03 2.70 -21.74
C GLY A 133 22.74 4.14 -21.35
N TYR A 134 21.94 4.83 -22.17
CA TYR A 134 21.60 6.25 -21.99
C TYR A 134 20.54 6.54 -20.93
N ARG A 135 19.82 5.52 -20.45
CA ARG A 135 18.73 5.65 -19.46
C ARG A 135 19.24 6.19 -18.13
N SER A 136 18.48 7.05 -17.45
CA SER A 136 18.79 7.42 -16.07
C SER A 136 18.73 6.21 -15.12
N LEU A 137 19.27 6.33 -13.90
CA LEU A 137 19.25 5.22 -12.94
C LEU A 137 17.80 4.86 -12.55
N SER A 138 16.92 5.85 -12.38
CA SER A 138 15.49 5.66 -12.12
C SER A 138 14.83 4.93 -13.28
N GLU A 139 14.94 5.48 -14.51
CA GLU A 139 14.34 4.87 -15.70
C GLU A 139 14.79 3.43 -15.92
N PHE A 140 16.05 3.13 -15.60
CA PHE A 140 16.56 1.77 -15.67
C PHE A 140 15.83 0.85 -14.70
N TYR A 141 15.67 1.25 -13.45
CA TYR A 141 14.99 0.44 -12.43
C TYR A 141 13.49 0.37 -12.66
N ASP A 142 12.85 1.45 -13.08
CA ASP A 142 11.44 1.45 -13.50
C ASP A 142 11.26 0.44 -14.64
N THR A 143 12.14 0.46 -15.65
CA THR A 143 12.11 -0.57 -16.70
C THR A 143 12.38 -1.97 -16.14
N LEU A 144 13.35 -2.13 -15.23
CA LEU A 144 13.75 -3.43 -14.71
C LEU A 144 12.61 -4.10 -13.95
N PHE A 145 11.93 -3.35 -13.09
CA PHE A 145 10.86 -3.85 -12.24
C PHE A 145 9.50 -3.82 -12.93
N ASP A 146 9.13 -2.76 -13.65
CA ASP A 146 7.79 -2.69 -14.23
C ASP A 146 7.64 -3.56 -15.49
N LYS A 147 8.68 -3.61 -16.32
CA LYS A 147 8.62 -4.36 -17.58
C LYS A 147 8.97 -5.83 -17.41
N TYR A 148 9.97 -6.12 -16.57
CA TYR A 148 10.44 -7.49 -16.37
C TYR A 148 9.96 -8.11 -15.06
N GLY A 149 9.31 -7.36 -14.18
CA GLY A 149 8.67 -7.91 -13.00
C GLY A 149 7.50 -8.82 -13.32
N TYR A 150 7.28 -9.78 -12.42
CA TYR A 150 6.00 -10.46 -12.35
C TYR A 150 4.97 -9.53 -11.69
N THR A 151 3.82 -9.41 -12.32
CA THR A 151 2.68 -8.67 -11.78
C THR A 151 1.89 -9.55 -10.80
N CYS A 152 1.05 -8.96 -9.95
CA CYS A 152 0.18 -9.75 -9.07
C CYS A 152 -0.77 -10.67 -9.88
N LYS A 153 -1.09 -10.32 -11.13
CA LYS A 153 -1.85 -11.18 -12.06
C LYS A 153 -1.06 -12.39 -12.56
N ASP A 154 0.27 -12.27 -12.65
CA ASP A 154 1.13 -13.39 -13.04
C ASP A 154 1.31 -14.40 -11.90
N PHE A 155 1.27 -13.93 -10.64
CA PHE A 155 1.39 -14.78 -9.44
C PHE A 155 0.06 -15.40 -8.99
N ILE A 156 -1.04 -14.68 -9.18
CA ILE A 156 -2.38 -15.12 -8.80
C ILE A 156 -3.21 -15.31 -10.08
N PRO A 157 -2.92 -16.33 -10.90
CA PRO A 157 -3.77 -16.62 -12.05
C PRO A 157 -5.14 -17.16 -11.61
N LYS A 158 -5.27 -17.75 -10.42
CA LYS A 158 -6.54 -18.31 -9.88
C LYS A 158 -6.49 -18.43 -8.34
N MET A 159 -6.92 -17.40 -7.63
CA MET A 159 -7.42 -17.58 -6.25
C MET A 159 -8.85 -17.06 -6.21
N PHE A 160 -9.70 -17.73 -6.97
CA PHE A 160 -11.13 -17.78 -6.74
C PHE A 160 -11.50 -19.26 -6.87
N ILE A 161 -12.35 -19.72 -5.94
CA ILE A 161 -12.99 -21.03 -5.84
C ILE A 161 -12.25 -22.05 -4.93
N TRP A 162 -12.99 -22.46 -3.88
CA TRP A 162 -12.78 -23.49 -2.85
C TRP A 162 -11.89 -23.03 -1.68
N ILE A 163 -12.36 -22.80 -0.44
CA ILE A 163 -13.47 -23.35 0.38
C ILE A 163 -14.03 -22.25 1.29
#